data_AF-A0A1Q4ECF4-F1
#
_entry.id   AF-A0A1Q4ECF4-F1
#
_cell.length_a   1.000
_cell.length_b   1.000
_cell.length_c   1.000
_cell.angle_alpha   90.00
_cell.angle_beta   90.00
_cell.angle_gamma   90.00
#
_symmetry.space_group_name_H-M   'P 1'
#
loop_
_entity.id
_entity.type
_entity.pdbx_description
1 polymer ?
#
loop_
_entity_poly.entity_id
_entity_poly.type
_entity_poly.pdbx_seq_one_letter_code
_entity_poly.pdbx_strand_id
1 'polypeptide(L)' 'MLGTNRRPYPSSTPGRFGGHRRNRIYGRLDCRAALAAISTGGYVAHRVFFADEPTAVAAGYRPCAVCLPEAYQAWKAR' A
#
# COMPACT_ATOMS: atom_id res chain seq x y z
N MET A 1 -20.69 -1.52 -17.57
CA MET A 1 -20.06 -0.27 -17.07
C MET A 1 -20.01 -0.33 -15.53
N LEU A 2 -18.87 0.08 -14.95
CA LEU A 2 -18.55 0.25 -13.50
C LEU A 2 -18.43 -1.01 -12.62
N GLY A 3 -17.17 -1.40 -12.36
CA GLY A 3 -16.77 -2.48 -11.45
C GLY A 3 -17.17 -2.19 -10.00
N THR A 4 -17.94 -3.10 -9.40
CA THR A 4 -18.77 -2.81 -8.22
C THR A 4 -18.12 -3.16 -6.87
N ASN A 5 -17.10 -4.01 -6.80
CA ASN A 5 -16.68 -4.51 -5.48
C ASN A 5 -15.52 -3.70 -4.87
N ARG A 6 -15.87 -2.51 -4.35
CA ARG A 6 -15.11 -1.73 -3.35
C ARG A 6 -15.04 -2.45 -1.98
N ARG A 7 -14.84 -3.78 -1.94
CA ARG A 7 -14.74 -4.52 -0.69
C ARG A 7 -13.37 -4.26 -0.05
N PRO A 8 -13.30 -3.78 1.20
CA PRO A 8 -12.06 -3.87 1.96
C PRO A 8 -11.70 -5.36 2.08
N TYR A 9 -10.42 -5.68 1.87
CA TYR A 9 -9.89 -7.03 1.94
C TYR A 9 -9.31 -7.21 3.36
N PRO A 10 -10.05 -7.77 4.33
CA PRO A 10 -9.46 -8.09 5.63
C PRO A 10 -8.59 -9.33 5.46
N SER A 11 -7.28 -9.17 5.23
CA SER A 11 -6.34 -10.28 5.41
C SER A 11 -5.99 -10.40 6.89
N SER A 12 -6.34 -11.54 7.51
CA SER A 12 -5.97 -11.86 8.90
C SER A 12 -4.49 -12.16 9.09
N THR A 13 -3.75 -12.36 8.00
CA THR A 13 -2.29 -12.40 8.01
C THR A 13 -1.78 -10.95 8.01
N PRO A 14 -0.84 -10.56 8.88
CA PRO A 14 -0.16 -9.28 8.75
C PRO A 14 0.55 -9.29 7.40
N GLY A 15 -0.09 -8.70 6.38
CA GLY A 15 0.50 -8.57 5.06
C GLY A 15 1.86 -7.93 5.20
N ARG A 16 2.89 -8.50 4.57
CA ARG A 16 4.27 -8.02 4.68
C ARG A 16 4.41 -6.56 4.22
N PHE A 17 3.42 -6.11 3.44
CA PHE A 17 3.29 -4.75 2.98
C PHE A 17 1.96 -4.13 3.43
N GLY A 18 2.03 -2.88 3.90
CA GLY A 18 0.87 -2.04 4.19
C GLY A 18 0.76 -0.92 3.17
N GLY A 19 -0.46 -0.55 2.83
CA GLY A 19 -0.74 0.55 1.92
C GLY A 19 -1.86 1.46 2.38
N HIS A 20 -1.93 2.62 1.73
CA HIS A 20 -2.99 3.60 1.94
C HIS A 20 -3.90 3.66 0.72
N ARG A 21 -5.17 3.29 0.89
CA ARG A 21 -6.14 3.25 -0.22
C ARG A 21 -6.32 4.61 -0.91
N ARG A 22 -6.26 5.72 -0.16
CA ARG A 22 -6.48 7.07 -0.71
C ARG A 22 -5.31 7.56 -1.55
N ASN A 23 -4.08 7.31 -1.08
CA ASN A 23 -2.85 7.72 -1.79
C ASN A 23 -2.35 6.64 -2.77
N ARG A 24 -3.04 5.48 -2.79
CA ARG A 24 -2.66 4.25 -3.52
C ARG A 24 -1.17 3.96 -3.40
N ILE A 25 -0.60 4.13 -2.21
CA ILE A 25 0.79 3.79 -1.92
C ILE A 25 0.81 2.45 -1.20
N TYR A 26 1.75 1.58 -1.52
CA TYR A 26 2.11 0.44 -0.68
C TYR A 26 3.58 0.55 -0.24
N GLY A 27 3.90 -0.03 0.90
CA GLY A 27 5.25 -0.09 1.42
C GLY A 27 5.36 -1.02 2.61
N ARG A 28 6.54 -1.07 3.22
CA ARG A 28 6.78 -1.85 4.44
C ARG A 28 6.04 -1.22 5.63
N LEU A 29 5.52 -2.06 6.53
CA LEU A 29 4.84 -1.60 7.75
C LEU A 29 5.77 -0.80 8.67
N ASP A 30 7.07 -1.12 8.67
CA ASP A 30 8.12 -0.46 9.46
C ASP A 30 8.68 0.82 8.81
N CYS A 31 8.11 1.24 7.67
CA CYS A 31 8.61 2.42 6.97
C CYS A 31 8.32 3.69 7.79
N ARG A 32 9.31 4.59 7.91
CA ARG A 32 9.12 5.91 8.54
C ARG A 32 7.91 6.67 7.98
N ALA A 33 7.64 6.54 6.68
CA ALA A 33 6.50 7.19 6.03
C ALA A 33 5.17 6.56 6.46
N ALA A 34 5.13 5.24 6.66
CA ALA A 34 3.96 4.55 7.18
C ALA A 34 3.73 4.92 8.66
N LEU A 35 4.79 4.91 9.48
CA LEU A 35 4.74 5.32 10.89
C LEU A 35 4.31 6.79 11.06
N ALA A 36 4.85 7.70 10.25
CA ALA A 36 4.46 9.10 10.26
C ALA A 36 2.99 9.29 9.88
N ALA A 37 2.50 8.51 8.90
CA ALA A 37 1.12 8.55 8.49
C ALA A 37 0.17 7.96 9.56
N ILE A 38 0.59 6.90 10.25
CA ILE A 38 -0.15 6.36 11.41
C ILE A 38 -0.20 7.39 12.54
N SER A 39 0.93 8.05 12.83
CA SER A 39 1.03 9.08 13.87
C SER A 39 0.13 10.30 13.61
N THR A 40 -0.12 10.62 12.34
CA THR A 40 -1.05 11.71 11.95
C THR A 40 -2.54 11.33 12.02
N GLY A 41 -2.89 10.13 12.49
CA GLY A 41 -4.26 9.74 12.87
C GLY A 41 -5.25 9.51 11.71
N GLY A 42 -4.99 10.06 10.52
CA GLY A 42 -5.87 9.92 9.35
C GLY A 42 -5.75 8.60 8.58
N TYR A 43 -4.82 7.72 8.97
CA TYR A 43 -4.35 6.59 8.15
C TYR A 43 -5.06 5.26 8.44
N VAL A 44 -5.64 5.09 9.63
CA VAL A 44 -6.16 3.78 10.08
C VAL A 44 -7.43 3.37 9.33
N ALA A 45 -8.31 4.33 9.00
CA ALA A 45 -9.59 4.06 8.34
C ALA A 45 -9.46 3.55 6.89
N HIS A 46 -8.31 3.78 6.24
CA HIS A 46 -8.08 3.44 4.84
C HIS A 46 -6.81 2.60 4.63
N ARG A 47 -6.32 1.97 5.70
CA ARG A 47 -5.19 1.05 5.64
C ARG A 47 -5.60 -0.24 4.92
N VAL A 48 -4.80 -0.63 3.94
CA VAL A 48 -4.92 -1.92 3.25
C VAL A 48 -3.66 -2.72 3.48
N PHE A 49 -3.78 -4.04 3.51
CA PHE A 49 -2.65 -4.95 3.66
C PHE A 49 -2.54 -5.81 2.41
N PHE A 50 -1.31 -6.04 1.97
CA PHE A 50 -1.01 -6.91 0.84
C PHE A 50 -0.13 -8.06 1.34
N ALA A 51 -0.47 -9.27 0.88
CA ALA A 51 0.37 -10.44 1.11
C ALA A 51 1.75 -10.24 0.46
N ASP A 52 1.74 -9.80 -0.80
CA ASP A 52 2.94 -9.68 -1.63
C ASP A 52 2.98 -8.36 -2.40
N GLU A 53 4.19 -7.94 -2.76
CA GLU A 53 4.46 -6.80 -3.62
C GLU A 53 3.73 -6.85 -4.97
N PRO A 54 3.80 -7.95 -5.76
CA PRO A 54 3.11 -8.04 -7.06
C PRO A 54 1.59 -7.88 -6.93
N THR A 55 0.98 -8.32 -5.83
CA THR A 55 -0.46 -8.11 -5.57
C THR A 55 -0.78 -6.62 -5.42
N ALA A 56 0.08 -5.86 -4.73
CA ALA A 56 -0.09 -4.42 -4.57
C ALA A 56 0.04 -3.67 -5.90
N VAL A 57 1.04 -4.05 -6.71
CA VAL A 57 1.26 -3.48 -8.05
C VAL A 57 0.09 -3.80 -8.99
N ALA A 58 -0.39 -5.05 -9.00
CA ALA A 58 -1.55 -5.46 -9.79
C ALA A 58 -2.84 -4.74 -9.38
N ALA A 59 -2.98 -4.42 -8.08
CA ALA A 59 -4.09 -3.61 -7.57
C ALA A 59 -3.96 -2.10 -7.90
N GLY A 60 -2.90 -1.67 -8.59
CA GLY A 60 -2.68 -0.28 -8.99
C GLY A 60 -2.13 0.61 -7.89
N TYR A 61 -1.44 0.02 -6.90
CA TYR A 61 -0.74 0.78 -5.87
C TYR A 61 0.70 1.05 -6.31
N ARG A 62 1.18 2.26 -6.04
CA ARG A 62 2.57 2.65 -6.26
C ARG A 62 3.44 2.26 -5.06
N PRO A 63 4.66 1.76 -5.29
CA PRO A 63 5.63 1.52 -4.23
C PRO A 63 6.05 2.81 -3.53
N CYS A 64 6.47 2.68 -2.27
CA CYS A 64 7.01 3.78 -1.51
C CYS A 64 8.47 4.02 -1.91
N ALA A 65 8.78 5.21 -2.43
CA ALA A 65 10.15 5.61 -2.79
C ALA A 65 11.16 5.59 -1.62
N VAL A 66 10.68 5.56 -0.37
CA VAL A 66 11.54 5.60 0.83
C VAL A 66 12.01 4.20 1.24
N CYS A 67 11.10 3.22 1.32
CA CYS A 67 11.44 1.87 1.77
C CYS A 67 11.64 0.87 0.62
N LEU A 68 11.15 1.19 -0.59
CA LEU A 68 11.25 0.38 -1.79
C LEU A 68 11.70 1.26 -2.98
N PRO A 69 12.93 1.81 -2.94
CA PRO A 69 13.42 2.67 -4.01
C PRO A 69 13.55 1.91 -5.34
N GLU A 70 14.01 0.65 -5.32
CA GLU A 70 14.15 -0.18 -6.53
C GLU A 70 12.80 -0.44 -7.22
N ALA A 71 11.81 -0.92 -6.46
CA ALA A 71 10.46 -1.11 -6.97
C ALA A 71 9.85 0.22 -7.45
N TYR A 72 10.14 1.34 -6.79
CA TYR A 72 9.71 2.67 -7.22
C TYR A 72 10.33 3.11 -8.54
N GLN A 73 11.62 2.84 -8.75
CA GLN A 73 12.24 3.10 -10.06
C GLN A 73 11.62 2.21 -11.14
N ALA A 74 11.40 0.93 -10.86
CA ALA A 74 10.74 0.01 -11.80
C ALA A 74 9.30 0.47 -12.14
N TRP A 75 8.55 0.96 -11.15
CA TRP A 75 7.23 1.54 -11.36
C TRP A 75 7.27 2.84 -12.15
N LYS A 76 8.28 3.69 -11.95
CA LYS A 76 8.44 4.98 -12.65
C LYS A 76 8.95 4.80 -14.08
N ALA A 77 9.71 3.74 -14.34
CA ALA A 77 10.21 3.38 -15.67
C ALA A 77 9.17 2.64 -16.53
N ARG A 78 8.02 2.30 -15.94
CA ARG A 78 6.88 1.65 -16.59
C ARG A 78 5.85 2.69 -17.04
#